data_AF-A0A2U1LTW5-F1
#
_entry.id   AF-A0A2U1LTW5-F1
#
_cell.length_a   1.000
_cell.length_b   1.000
_cell.length_c   1.000
_cell.angle_alpha   90.00
_cell.angle_beta   90.00
_cell.angle_gamma   90.00
#
_symmetry.space_group_name_H-M   'P 1'
#
loop_
_entity.id
_entity.type
_entity.pdbx_description
1 polymer ?
#
loop_
_entity_poly.entity_id
_entity_poly.type
_entity_poly.pdbx_seq_one_letter_code
_entity_poly.pdbx_strand_id
1 'polypeptide(L)'
;MLKIKRVPTILSNYQKDEVEESGNNGCGRNCMRECCLPGSKLPLYAFQRFKNIESGDKKEPPFAFLDSLLLGEWEDRVERGLFRYDVTACETKVIPGDYGFVAQLNEGRHLKKRPTEFRVDKVLQPFDGSKFNFTKVGQEEILFQFESSDDGEVKFYPSAPIDAKRSPSVVAINVSPIEYGHVLLIPRILECLPQRIDNESFLLALYMAAEAGNPYFRLGYNSLGAFATINHLHFQAYYLAVPFPIEKAPTRKITDFNGGVVISEIRNYPVRGLVFEGGYSLEDLSNAVSDSCMCLQDNNIPYNVLISDSGRRVFLLPQCYAEKQALGEVSAELLDTQVNPAVWEISGHMVLKRKEDFDGATEANAWRLLAEVSLSEERFQEVTAIIFEAISCVVIETTSLPDEDEQDDVEDVDALNNGSHQAAIVAGKQECLVQH
;
A
#
# COMPACT_ATOMS: atom_id res chain seq x y z
N MET A 1 4.53 22.52 25.64
CA MET A 1 5.16 21.18 25.58
C MET A 1 4.27 20.18 26.31
N LEU A 2 3.50 19.36 25.59
CA LEU A 2 2.69 18.30 26.18
C LEU A 2 3.55 17.03 26.31
N LYS A 3 3.74 16.55 27.55
CA LYS A 3 4.42 15.27 27.84
C LYS A 3 3.39 14.16 27.90
N ILE A 4 3.39 13.28 26.89
CA ILE A 4 2.61 12.04 26.91
C ILE A 4 3.28 11.07 27.89
N LYS A 5 2.53 10.60 28.88
CA LYS A 5 2.99 9.67 29.92
C LYS A 5 3.10 8.27 29.30
N ARG A 6 4.34 7.73 29.22
CA ARG A 6 4.60 6.37 28.73
C ARG A 6 4.15 5.34 29.77
N VAL A 7 3.44 4.30 29.34
CA VAL A 7 3.16 3.09 30.11
C VAL A 7 3.93 1.94 29.45
N PRO A 8 4.63 1.07 30.21
CA PRO A 8 5.40 -0.03 29.62
C PRO A 8 4.48 -1.10 29.04
N THR A 9 4.65 -1.43 27.77
CA THR A 9 4.01 -2.58 27.11
C THR A 9 5.03 -3.72 27.02
N ILE A 10 4.59 -4.95 27.31
CA ILE A 10 5.37 -6.18 27.16
C ILE A 10 5.55 -6.45 25.66
N LEU A 11 6.79 -6.41 25.18
CA LEU A 11 7.21 -6.69 23.81
C LEU A 11 7.44 -8.19 23.61
N SER A 12 7.23 -8.68 22.38
CA SER A 12 7.69 -10.02 21.95
C SER A 12 9.17 -10.21 22.27
N ASN A 13 9.59 -11.46 22.53
CA ASN A 13 10.97 -11.82 22.88
C ASN A 13 12.03 -11.32 21.89
N TYR A 14 11.66 -11.05 20.64
CA TYR A 14 12.57 -10.53 19.60
C TYR A 14 12.57 -9.00 19.45
N GLN A 15 11.74 -8.30 20.23
CA GLN A 15 11.42 -6.88 20.03
C GLN A 15 11.83 -5.99 21.21
N LYS A 16 12.38 -6.55 22.30
CA LYS A 16 13.10 -5.79 23.32
C LYS A 16 14.49 -5.41 22.80
N ASP A 17 14.91 -4.16 22.92
CA ASP A 17 16.31 -3.76 22.74
C ASP A 17 17.18 -4.19 23.94
N GLU A 18 17.12 -5.47 24.31
CA GLU A 18 18.09 -6.06 25.23
C GLU A 18 19.25 -6.59 24.38
N VAL A 19 20.42 -5.97 24.60
CA VAL A 19 21.71 -6.37 24.04
C VAL A 19 22.15 -7.62 24.80
N GLU A 20 21.71 -8.79 24.35
CA GLU A 20 22.34 -10.03 24.79
C GLU A 20 23.41 -10.41 23.76
N GLU A 21 24.66 -10.14 24.13
CA GLU A 21 25.84 -10.70 23.47
C GLU A 21 25.86 -12.22 23.73
N SER A 22 25.32 -13.00 22.80
CA SER A 22 25.57 -14.44 22.74
C SER A 22 26.33 -14.80 21.47
N GLY A 23 27.54 -15.32 21.63
CA GLY A 23 28.53 -15.57 20.59
C GLY A 23 28.20 -16.69 19.60
N ASN A 24 27.20 -16.47 18.74
CA ASN A 24 27.04 -17.14 17.45
C ASN A 24 26.78 -16.07 16.39
N ASN A 25 27.31 -16.22 15.17
CA ASN A 25 27.17 -15.27 14.06
C ASN A 25 25.74 -14.69 13.95
N GLY A 26 25.54 -13.46 14.42
CA GLY A 26 24.26 -12.75 14.35
C GLY A 26 23.83 -12.07 15.64
N CYS A 27 22.66 -11.42 15.62
CA CYS A 27 22.12 -10.67 16.77
C CYS A 27 21.24 -11.51 17.71
N GLY A 28 21.25 -12.84 17.58
CA GLY A 28 20.40 -13.77 18.34
C GLY A 28 18.92 -13.76 17.96
N ARG A 29 18.49 -12.84 17.07
CA ARG A 29 17.08 -12.64 16.68
C ARG A 29 16.71 -13.15 15.30
N ASN A 30 17.65 -13.81 14.61
CA ASN A 30 17.45 -14.33 13.26
C ASN A 30 16.82 -13.29 12.30
N CYS A 31 17.26 -12.03 12.34
CA CYS A 31 16.55 -10.95 11.68
C CYS A 31 16.87 -10.80 10.18
N MET A 32 16.24 -9.85 9.50
CA MET A 32 16.50 -9.52 8.09
C MET A 32 17.62 -8.48 7.89
N ARG A 33 18.58 -8.40 8.83
CA ARG A 33 19.75 -7.50 8.70
C ARG A 33 20.99 -8.28 8.34
N GLU A 34 22.02 -7.58 7.86
CA GLU A 34 23.32 -8.16 7.48
C GLU A 34 23.93 -9.09 8.52
N CYS A 35 23.63 -8.90 9.81
CA CYS A 35 24.10 -9.78 10.87
C CYS A 35 23.55 -11.22 10.78
N CYS A 36 22.37 -11.43 10.20
CA CYS A 36 21.71 -12.75 10.12
C CYS A 36 21.40 -13.18 8.67
N LEU A 37 21.55 -12.31 7.67
CA LEU A 37 21.27 -12.63 6.26
C LEU A 37 22.23 -13.65 5.60
N PRO A 38 23.55 -13.66 5.85
CA PRO A 38 24.46 -14.57 5.15
C PRO A 38 24.06 -16.04 5.29
N GLY A 39 23.81 -16.70 4.15
CA GLY A 39 23.40 -18.11 4.10
C GLY A 39 21.93 -18.38 4.40
N SER A 40 21.14 -17.34 4.72
CA SER A 40 19.71 -17.45 4.97
C SER A 40 18.94 -17.81 3.69
N LYS A 41 17.88 -18.59 3.88
CA LYS A 41 16.98 -19.03 2.82
C LYS A 41 15.55 -18.88 3.29
N LEU A 42 14.68 -18.46 2.38
CA LEU A 42 13.24 -18.37 2.59
C LEU A 42 12.54 -19.07 1.43
N PRO A 43 11.33 -19.59 1.62
CA PRO A 43 10.51 -20.00 0.49
C PRO A 43 10.33 -18.83 -0.48
N LEU A 44 10.21 -19.10 -1.78
CA LEU A 44 9.99 -18.10 -2.82
C LEU A 44 8.77 -18.50 -3.64
N TYR A 45 7.80 -17.59 -3.69
CA TYR A 45 6.71 -17.61 -4.65
C TYR A 45 7.07 -16.67 -5.80
N ALA A 46 7.29 -17.23 -6.98
CA ALA A 46 7.52 -16.48 -8.21
C ALA A 46 6.19 -16.36 -8.98
N PHE A 47 5.66 -15.15 -9.13
CA PHE A 47 4.36 -14.88 -9.78
C PHE A 47 4.52 -14.54 -11.27
N GLN A 48 3.44 -14.67 -12.03
CA GLN A 48 3.44 -14.32 -13.46
C GLN A 48 3.11 -12.83 -13.65
N ARG A 49 3.87 -12.14 -14.52
CA ARG A 49 3.48 -10.78 -14.97
C ARG A 49 2.38 -10.89 -16.05
N PHE A 50 1.19 -10.38 -15.74
CA PHE A 50 0.10 -10.27 -16.72
C PHE A 50 0.39 -9.15 -17.73
N LYS A 51 0.56 -9.50 -19.01
CA LYS A 51 0.85 -8.51 -20.08
C LYS A 51 -0.40 -7.94 -20.78
N ASN A 52 -1.57 -8.60 -20.71
CA ASN A 52 -2.84 -8.11 -21.28
C ASN A 52 -4.03 -8.73 -20.55
N ILE A 53 -5.08 -7.95 -20.27
CA ILE A 53 -6.33 -8.43 -19.64
C ILE A 53 -7.27 -9.10 -20.67
N GLU A 54 -7.08 -8.83 -21.97
CA GLU A 54 -7.92 -9.39 -23.03
C GLU A 54 -7.22 -10.49 -23.85
N SER A 55 -7.91 -11.62 -23.99
CA SER A 55 -7.62 -12.77 -24.87
C SER A 55 -6.51 -13.74 -24.44
N GLY A 56 -6.64 -14.32 -23.25
CA GLY A 56 -6.13 -15.67 -22.98
C GLY A 56 -7.29 -16.66 -23.04
N ASP A 57 -7.17 -17.73 -23.85
CA ASP A 57 -8.06 -18.89 -23.79
C ASP A 57 -8.37 -19.24 -22.33
N LYS A 58 -9.65 -19.49 -22.02
CA LYS A 58 -10.13 -19.96 -20.71
C LYS A 58 -9.50 -21.31 -20.35
N LYS A 59 -8.23 -21.30 -19.95
CA LYS A 59 -7.71 -22.27 -19.01
C LYS A 59 -7.88 -21.62 -17.66
N GLU A 60 -8.76 -22.18 -16.83
CA GLU A 60 -8.86 -21.81 -15.43
C GLU A 60 -7.43 -21.71 -14.87
N PRO A 61 -7.09 -20.63 -14.15
CA PRO A 61 -5.77 -20.51 -13.55
C PRO A 61 -5.54 -21.78 -12.72
N PRO A 62 -4.35 -22.40 -12.81
CA PRO A 62 -4.08 -23.65 -12.12
C PRO A 62 -4.06 -23.39 -10.62
N PHE A 63 -5.21 -23.57 -9.97
CA PHE A 63 -5.42 -23.61 -8.51
C PHE A 63 -5.13 -22.29 -7.76
N ALA A 64 -5.88 -22.02 -6.69
CA ALA A 64 -5.65 -20.93 -5.74
C ALA A 64 -4.41 -21.22 -4.86
N PHE A 65 -3.27 -21.41 -5.52
CA PHE A 65 -2.05 -21.92 -4.90
C PHE A 65 -1.47 -20.90 -3.92
N LEU A 66 -1.48 -19.60 -4.27
CA LEU A 66 -1.05 -18.54 -3.35
C LEU A 66 -1.90 -18.52 -2.07
N ASP A 67 -3.22 -18.61 -2.17
CA ASP A 67 -4.13 -18.64 -1.00
C ASP A 67 -3.80 -19.82 -0.09
N SER A 68 -3.66 -21.01 -0.67
CA SER A 68 -3.37 -22.24 0.08
C SER A 68 -2.00 -22.17 0.76
N LEU A 69 -0.98 -21.65 0.05
CA LEU A 69 0.36 -21.44 0.60
C LEU A 69 0.33 -20.42 1.74
N LEU A 70 -0.28 -19.25 1.52
CA LEU A 70 -0.32 -18.18 2.50
C LEU A 70 -1.04 -18.62 3.77
N LEU A 71 -2.22 -19.23 3.65
CA LEU A 71 -2.99 -19.70 4.80
C LEU A 71 -2.26 -20.83 5.53
N GLY A 72 -1.70 -21.81 4.81
CA GLY A 72 -0.94 -22.91 5.43
C GLY A 72 0.30 -22.41 6.18
N GLU A 73 1.08 -21.49 5.59
CA GLU A 73 2.22 -20.88 6.27
C GLU A 73 1.78 -19.99 7.45
N TRP A 74 0.65 -19.29 7.34
CA TRP A 74 0.10 -18.48 8.43
C TRP A 74 -0.33 -19.35 9.62
N GLU A 75 -1.02 -20.46 9.36
CA GLU A 75 -1.41 -21.46 10.38
C GLU A 75 -0.21 -22.12 11.05
N ASP A 76 0.85 -22.47 10.31
CA ASP A 76 2.12 -22.94 10.90
C ASP A 76 2.68 -21.95 11.93
N ARG A 77 2.63 -20.64 11.63
CA ARG A 77 3.09 -19.61 12.57
C ARG A 77 2.15 -19.44 13.78
N VAL A 78 0.86 -19.80 13.65
CA VAL A 78 -0.07 -19.90 14.77
C VAL A 78 0.34 -21.05 15.68
N GLU A 79 0.56 -22.24 15.13
CA GLU A 79 0.98 -23.43 15.89
C GLU A 79 2.32 -23.21 16.62
N ARG A 80 3.21 -22.43 16.01
CA ARG A 80 4.51 -22.05 16.59
C ARG A 80 4.43 -20.90 17.61
N GLY A 81 3.25 -20.31 17.83
CA GLY A 81 3.02 -19.28 18.84
C GLY A 81 3.65 -17.92 18.52
N LEU A 82 3.77 -17.54 17.25
CA LEU A 82 4.39 -16.26 16.85
C LEU A 82 3.45 -15.06 16.93
N PHE A 83 2.16 -15.29 17.15
CA PHE A 83 1.15 -14.23 17.28
C PHE A 83 0.99 -13.77 18.73
N ARG A 84 0.63 -12.49 18.89
CA ARG A 84 0.46 -11.90 20.23
C ARG A 84 -0.86 -12.30 20.91
N TYR A 85 -1.82 -12.81 20.16
CA TYR A 85 -3.12 -13.31 20.62
C TYR A 85 -3.76 -14.14 19.51
N ASP A 86 -4.76 -14.93 19.88
CA ASP A 86 -5.59 -15.66 18.95
C ASP A 86 -6.70 -14.73 18.41
N VAL A 87 -6.63 -14.44 17.11
CA VAL A 87 -7.61 -13.60 16.42
C VAL A 87 -8.89 -14.34 16.08
N THR A 88 -8.84 -15.67 15.97
CA THR A 88 -10.00 -16.50 15.63
C THR A 88 -11.02 -16.56 16.78
N ALA A 89 -10.58 -16.19 17.99
CA ALA A 89 -11.42 -16.03 19.17
C ALA A 89 -12.14 -14.66 19.23
N CYS A 90 -11.84 -13.72 18.32
CA CYS A 90 -12.51 -12.42 18.30
C CYS A 90 -13.98 -12.56 17.86
N GLU A 91 -14.89 -11.92 18.60
CA GLU A 91 -16.29 -11.87 18.21
C GLU A 91 -16.48 -10.94 17.02
N THR A 92 -17.11 -11.45 15.95
CA THR A 92 -17.44 -10.68 14.74
C THR A 92 -18.92 -10.79 14.42
N LYS A 93 -19.55 -9.68 14.03
CA LYS A 93 -20.95 -9.65 13.57
C LYS A 93 -21.14 -8.63 12.46
N VAL A 94 -22.09 -8.90 11.56
CA VAL A 94 -22.60 -7.89 10.64
C VAL A 94 -23.63 -7.05 11.38
N ILE A 95 -23.43 -5.73 11.40
CA ILE A 95 -24.36 -4.75 11.95
C ILE A 95 -25.61 -4.73 11.06
N PRO A 96 -26.82 -4.90 11.62
CA PRO A 96 -28.05 -4.82 10.83
C PRO A 96 -28.27 -3.43 10.21
N GLY A 97 -28.65 -3.41 8.94
CA GLY A 97 -29.04 -2.21 8.19
C GLY A 97 -28.68 -2.31 6.71
N ASP A 98 -28.68 -1.19 6.00
CA ASP A 98 -28.56 -1.14 4.53
C ASP A 98 -27.11 -1.31 4.05
N TYR A 99 -26.14 -0.85 4.86
CA TYR A 99 -24.71 -0.89 4.55
C TYR A 99 -24.06 -2.21 4.96
N GLY A 100 -24.56 -2.88 6.00
CA GLY A 100 -24.00 -4.12 6.52
C GLY A 100 -22.55 -3.98 6.99
N PHE A 101 -22.26 -2.95 7.79
CA PHE A 101 -20.96 -2.77 8.44
C PHE A 101 -20.58 -4.02 9.24
N VAL A 102 -19.30 -4.40 9.24
CA VAL A 102 -18.82 -5.52 10.04
C VAL A 102 -18.22 -4.98 11.32
N ALA A 103 -18.74 -5.38 12.48
CA ALA A 103 -18.14 -5.09 13.78
C ALA A 103 -17.33 -6.29 14.24
N GLN A 104 -16.11 -6.06 14.69
CA GLN A 104 -15.28 -7.06 15.35
C GLN A 104 -14.77 -6.51 16.68
N LEU A 105 -14.93 -7.29 17.75
CA LEU A 105 -14.38 -6.95 19.06
C LEU A 105 -12.95 -7.48 19.18
N ASN A 106 -12.00 -6.57 19.40
CA ASN A 106 -10.59 -6.91 19.55
C ASN A 106 -9.99 -6.25 20.82
N GLU A 107 -10.39 -6.77 21.98
CA GLU A 107 -9.96 -6.27 23.29
C GLU A 107 -8.46 -6.47 23.51
N GLY A 108 -7.82 -5.49 24.15
CA GLY A 108 -6.40 -5.57 24.51
C GLY A 108 -5.41 -5.49 23.34
N ARG A 109 -5.85 -5.54 22.07
CA ARG A 109 -4.98 -5.32 20.90
C ARG A 109 -4.28 -3.96 20.95
N HIS A 110 -5.01 -2.92 21.35
CA HIS A 110 -4.48 -1.56 21.47
C HIS A 110 -3.36 -1.45 22.52
N LEU A 111 -3.43 -2.23 23.60
CA LEU A 111 -2.39 -2.29 24.63
C LEU A 111 -1.09 -2.91 24.11
N LYS A 112 -1.21 -3.85 23.16
CA LYS A 112 -0.10 -4.52 22.49
C LYS A 112 0.39 -3.73 21.26
N LYS A 113 -0.34 -2.73 20.78
CA LYS A 113 0.04 -1.91 19.62
C LYS A 113 1.22 -1.02 19.98
N ARG A 114 2.23 -0.96 19.10
CA ARG A 114 3.36 -0.06 19.29
C ARG A 114 2.91 1.40 19.19
N PRO A 115 3.44 2.31 20.00
CA PRO A 115 3.21 3.75 19.82
C PRO A 115 3.72 4.20 18.46
N THR A 116 3.06 5.18 17.86
CA THR A 116 3.57 5.86 16.66
C THR A 116 4.84 6.63 17.02
N GLU A 117 5.98 6.27 16.40
CA GLU A 117 7.29 6.88 16.68
C GLU A 117 7.64 8.03 15.71
N PHE A 118 6.75 8.36 14.78
CA PHE A 118 6.92 9.45 13.81
C PHE A 118 5.94 10.58 14.04
N ARG A 119 6.20 11.72 13.39
CA ARG A 119 5.31 12.87 13.48
C ARG A 119 4.05 12.61 12.66
N VAL A 120 2.91 13.10 13.11
CA VAL A 120 1.63 12.86 12.42
C VAL A 120 1.29 13.99 11.42
N ASP A 121 2.06 15.08 11.43
CA ASP A 121 1.83 16.27 10.58
C ASP A 121 2.39 16.16 9.16
N LYS A 122 3.17 15.11 8.87
CA LYS A 122 3.75 14.87 7.53
C LYS A 122 3.46 13.47 7.01
N VAL A 123 2.92 13.41 5.81
CA VAL A 123 2.69 12.17 5.06
C VAL A 123 4.03 11.55 4.64
N LEU A 124 4.96 12.37 4.13
CA LEU A 124 6.29 11.91 3.75
C LEU A 124 7.33 12.23 4.82
N GLN A 125 8.03 11.20 5.27
CA GLN A 125 9.12 11.30 6.22
C GLN A 125 10.26 10.36 5.80
N PRO A 126 11.53 10.77 5.98
CA PRO A 126 12.66 9.90 5.67
C PRO A 126 12.60 8.63 6.53
N PHE A 127 13.08 7.52 5.96
CA PHE A 127 13.26 6.29 6.71
C PHE A 127 14.22 6.52 7.89
N ASP A 128 13.94 5.87 9.02
CA ASP A 128 14.77 5.96 10.22
C ASP A 128 15.07 4.55 10.75
N GLY A 129 16.29 4.07 10.48
CA GLY A 129 16.74 2.74 10.88
C GLY A 129 16.84 2.55 12.39
N SER A 130 16.89 3.64 13.18
CA SER A 130 16.91 3.56 14.64
C SER A 130 15.55 3.12 15.21
N LYS A 131 14.46 3.52 14.56
CA LYS A 131 13.08 3.15 14.92
C LYS A 131 12.75 1.73 14.50
N PHE A 132 11.61 1.21 14.96
CA PHE A 132 11.16 -0.09 14.49
C PHE A 132 10.92 -0.08 12.97
N ASN A 133 11.38 -1.13 12.29
CA ASN A 133 11.20 -1.35 10.87
C ASN A 133 11.31 -2.86 10.57
N PHE A 134 10.82 -3.28 9.41
CA PHE A 134 10.70 -4.71 9.10
C PHE A 134 12.03 -5.45 8.94
N THR A 135 13.17 -4.79 8.77
CA THR A 135 14.46 -5.50 8.79
C THR A 135 14.77 -6.13 10.15
N LYS A 136 14.08 -5.68 11.22
CA LYS A 136 14.26 -6.13 12.60
C LYS A 136 13.37 -7.31 12.99
N VAL A 137 12.43 -7.75 12.14
CA VAL A 137 11.62 -8.95 12.42
C VAL A 137 12.48 -10.20 12.29
N GLY A 138 12.13 -11.25 13.01
CA GLY A 138 12.74 -12.57 12.83
C GLY A 138 12.31 -13.19 11.51
N GLN A 139 13.20 -13.93 10.84
CA GLN A 139 12.89 -14.61 9.59
C GLN A 139 11.76 -15.64 9.74
N GLU A 140 11.53 -16.16 10.95
CA GLU A 140 10.39 -16.99 11.29
C GLU A 140 9.02 -16.30 11.15
N GLU A 141 8.98 -14.97 11.22
CA GLU A 141 7.78 -14.17 10.95
C GLU A 141 7.50 -14.04 9.45
N ILE A 142 8.46 -14.40 8.58
CA ILE A 142 8.33 -14.33 7.12
C ILE A 142 7.76 -15.64 6.59
N LEU A 143 6.76 -15.55 5.73
CA LEU A 143 6.16 -16.68 5.05
C LEU A 143 7.00 -17.07 3.82
N PHE A 144 7.21 -16.11 2.92
CA PHE A 144 7.97 -16.32 1.68
C PHE A 144 8.41 -15.00 1.04
N GLN A 145 9.40 -15.09 0.15
CA GLN A 145 9.73 -14.09 -0.85
C GLN A 145 8.66 -14.08 -1.94
N PHE A 146 8.29 -12.90 -2.44
CA PHE A 146 7.27 -12.71 -3.46
C PHE A 146 7.84 -11.88 -4.61
N GLU A 147 8.20 -12.54 -5.71
CA GLU A 147 8.94 -11.93 -6.82
C GLU A 147 8.35 -12.29 -8.18
N SER A 148 8.60 -11.47 -9.20
CA SER A 148 8.18 -11.78 -10.56
C SER A 148 9.02 -12.92 -11.13
N SER A 149 8.37 -13.85 -11.82
CA SER A 149 9.03 -14.93 -12.55
C SER A 149 9.71 -14.45 -13.83
N ASP A 150 10.95 -14.87 -14.05
CA ASP A 150 11.76 -14.50 -15.23
C ASP A 150 11.22 -15.15 -16.53
N ASP A 151 10.62 -16.34 -16.44
CA ASP A 151 10.10 -17.07 -17.59
C ASP A 151 8.57 -17.05 -17.70
N GLY A 152 7.92 -16.23 -16.86
CA GLY A 152 6.49 -16.00 -16.91
C GLY A 152 5.64 -17.17 -16.42
N GLU A 153 6.22 -18.17 -15.77
CA GLU A 153 5.49 -19.26 -15.13
C GLU A 153 5.42 -19.05 -13.61
N VAL A 154 4.28 -19.37 -13.00
CA VAL A 154 4.14 -19.40 -11.54
C VAL A 154 4.96 -20.55 -10.96
N LYS A 155 5.86 -20.27 -10.01
CA LYS A 155 6.74 -21.28 -9.40
C LYS A 155 6.86 -21.10 -7.90
N PHE A 156 7.04 -22.21 -7.21
CA PHE A 156 7.34 -22.21 -5.79
C PHE A 156 8.64 -22.96 -5.51
N TYR A 157 9.52 -22.28 -4.79
CA TYR A 157 10.78 -22.85 -4.31
C TYR A 157 10.73 -22.89 -2.79
N PRO A 158 10.61 -24.08 -2.15
CA PRO A 158 10.50 -24.18 -0.70
C PRO A 158 11.68 -23.61 0.09
N SER A 159 12.83 -23.42 -0.57
CA SER A 159 14.05 -22.89 0.04
C SER A 159 14.90 -22.20 -1.03
N ALA A 160 14.64 -20.92 -1.26
CA ALA A 160 15.43 -20.06 -2.14
C ALA A 160 16.42 -19.19 -1.34
N PRO A 161 17.61 -18.90 -1.87
CA PRO A 161 18.52 -17.95 -1.25
C PRO A 161 17.90 -16.55 -1.22
N ILE A 162 18.24 -15.77 -0.20
CA ILE A 162 17.90 -14.34 -0.14
C ILE A 162 19.00 -13.56 -0.88
N ASP A 163 18.66 -12.91 -1.99
CA ASP A 163 19.59 -12.00 -2.67
C ASP A 163 19.56 -10.61 -2.01
N ALA A 164 20.49 -10.38 -1.07
CA ALA A 164 20.58 -9.12 -0.36
C ALA A 164 20.83 -7.90 -1.26
N LYS A 165 21.41 -8.09 -2.46
CA LYS A 165 21.66 -6.98 -3.39
C LYS A 165 20.41 -6.60 -4.18
N ARG A 166 19.58 -7.58 -4.52
CA ARG A 166 18.29 -7.34 -5.20
C ARG A 166 17.21 -6.88 -4.24
N SER A 167 17.39 -7.12 -2.93
CA SER A 167 16.42 -6.77 -1.89
C SER A 167 15.05 -7.37 -2.17
N PRO A 168 14.77 -8.61 -1.74
CA PRO A 168 13.53 -9.26 -2.09
C PRO A 168 12.33 -8.51 -1.50
N SER A 169 11.20 -8.62 -2.18
CA SER A 169 9.91 -8.33 -1.55
C SER A 169 9.45 -9.57 -0.78
N VAL A 170 8.88 -9.38 0.40
CA VAL A 170 8.52 -10.50 1.28
C VAL A 170 7.09 -10.38 1.80
N VAL A 171 6.50 -11.53 2.11
CA VAL A 171 5.22 -11.65 2.82
C VAL A 171 5.51 -12.14 4.23
N ALA A 172 5.08 -11.38 5.23
CA ALA A 172 5.28 -11.70 6.65
C ALA A 172 3.96 -11.71 7.40
N ILE A 173 3.88 -12.43 8.52
CA ILE A 173 2.70 -12.36 9.39
C ILE A 173 2.56 -10.96 9.99
N ASN A 174 1.33 -10.50 10.14
CA ASN A 174 1.09 -9.44 11.12
C ASN A 174 0.95 -10.08 12.50
N VAL A 175 1.98 -9.96 13.34
CA VAL A 175 1.97 -10.53 14.71
C VAL A 175 0.85 -9.97 15.62
N SER A 176 0.14 -8.92 15.20
CA SER A 176 -1.09 -8.39 15.83
C SER A 176 -2.25 -8.39 14.84
N PRO A 177 -2.70 -9.59 14.42
CA PRO A 177 -3.60 -9.78 13.29
C PRO A 177 -4.98 -9.21 13.60
N ILE A 178 -5.62 -8.65 12.59
CA ILE A 178 -7.00 -8.14 12.68
C ILE A 178 -7.98 -9.25 12.35
N GLU A 179 -7.67 -10.05 11.34
CA GLU A 179 -8.47 -11.18 10.92
C GLU A 179 -7.56 -12.35 10.54
N TYR A 180 -8.15 -13.51 10.31
CA TYR A 180 -7.53 -14.69 9.75
C TYR A 180 -6.74 -14.40 8.47
N GLY A 181 -5.54 -14.98 8.40
CA GLY A 181 -4.60 -14.76 7.28
C GLY A 181 -4.06 -13.33 7.19
N HIS A 182 -4.09 -12.54 8.27
CA HIS A 182 -3.53 -11.19 8.24
C HIS A 182 -2.01 -11.19 8.09
N VAL A 183 -1.56 -10.78 6.91
CA VAL A 183 -0.15 -10.66 6.49
C VAL A 183 0.23 -9.23 6.11
N LEU A 184 1.53 -9.01 5.95
CA LEU A 184 2.14 -7.79 5.48
C LEU A 184 2.91 -8.11 4.19
N LEU A 185 2.66 -7.37 3.12
CA LEU A 185 3.52 -7.35 1.94
C LEU A 185 4.51 -6.19 2.12
N ILE A 186 5.81 -6.50 2.11
CA ILE A 186 6.89 -5.56 2.34
C ILE A 186 7.77 -5.51 1.09
N PRO A 187 7.57 -4.52 0.21
CA PRO A 187 8.36 -4.37 -1.01
C PRO A 187 9.82 -4.09 -0.69
N ARG A 188 10.73 -4.79 -1.37
CA ARG A 188 12.19 -4.59 -1.33
C ARG A 188 12.72 -4.28 0.07
N ILE A 189 12.50 -5.22 1.00
CA ILE A 189 12.67 -5.02 2.46
C ILE A 189 14.02 -4.45 2.89
N LEU A 190 15.10 -4.71 2.15
CA LEU A 190 16.46 -4.27 2.47
C LEU A 190 16.79 -2.87 1.93
N GLU A 191 15.99 -2.34 1.00
CA GLU A 191 16.11 -0.95 0.53
C GLU A 191 15.55 0.06 1.54
N CYS A 192 14.82 -0.43 2.56
CA CYS A 192 14.30 0.39 3.63
C CYS A 192 13.44 1.56 3.12
N LEU A 193 12.58 1.29 2.13
CA LEU A 193 11.71 2.29 1.53
C LEU A 193 10.81 2.90 2.62
N PRO A 194 10.68 4.24 2.71
CA PRO A 194 9.73 4.87 3.63
C PRO A 194 8.28 4.49 3.26
N GLN A 195 7.32 4.71 4.14
CA GLN A 195 5.89 4.47 3.89
C GLN A 195 5.34 5.47 2.86
N ARG A 196 5.72 5.26 1.60
CA ARG A 196 5.48 6.09 0.41
C ARG A 196 5.10 5.17 -0.73
N ILE A 197 4.04 5.50 -1.47
CA ILE A 197 3.67 4.77 -2.69
C ILE A 197 4.57 5.20 -3.85
N ASP A 198 4.99 4.20 -4.63
CA ASP A 198 5.63 4.30 -5.94
C ASP A 198 4.98 3.30 -6.91
N ASN A 199 5.22 3.47 -8.22
CA ASN A 199 4.58 2.66 -9.26
C ASN A 199 4.93 1.17 -9.16
N GLU A 200 6.18 0.82 -8.85
CA GLU A 200 6.63 -0.57 -8.79
C GLU A 200 6.03 -1.31 -7.58
N SER A 201 6.09 -0.68 -6.42
CA SER A 201 5.60 -1.23 -5.16
C SER A 201 4.07 -1.37 -5.15
N PHE A 202 3.35 -0.45 -5.80
CA PHE A 202 1.90 -0.55 -5.94
C PHE A 202 1.49 -1.65 -6.91
N LEU A 203 2.19 -1.77 -8.05
CA LEU A 203 1.97 -2.84 -9.01
C LEU A 203 2.20 -4.22 -8.38
N LEU A 204 3.22 -4.36 -7.53
CA LEU A 204 3.46 -5.58 -6.76
C LEU A 204 2.26 -5.97 -5.88
N ALA A 205 1.62 -5.00 -5.23
CA ALA A 205 0.43 -5.24 -4.44
C ALA A 205 -0.76 -5.68 -5.30
N LEU A 206 -0.94 -5.09 -6.49
CA LEU A 206 -1.95 -5.55 -7.44
C LEU A 206 -1.68 -6.96 -7.94
N TYR A 207 -0.42 -7.33 -8.23
CA TYR A 207 -0.06 -8.70 -8.60
C TYR A 207 -0.39 -9.69 -7.48
N MET A 208 -0.11 -9.36 -6.21
CA MET A 208 -0.52 -10.22 -5.08
C MET A 208 -2.04 -10.42 -5.04
N ALA A 209 -2.83 -9.36 -5.24
CA ALA A 209 -4.30 -9.48 -5.26
C ALA A 209 -4.81 -10.32 -6.44
N ALA A 210 -4.20 -10.15 -7.62
CA ALA A 210 -4.55 -10.90 -8.83
C ALA A 210 -4.17 -12.38 -8.72
N GLU A 211 -2.97 -12.68 -8.20
CA GLU A 211 -2.46 -14.04 -7.97
C GLU A 211 -3.27 -14.80 -6.91
N ALA A 212 -3.74 -14.12 -5.86
CA ALA A 212 -4.65 -14.72 -4.89
C ALA A 212 -5.97 -15.13 -5.55
N GLY A 213 -6.46 -14.33 -6.51
CA GLY A 213 -7.67 -14.63 -7.27
C GLY A 213 -8.94 -14.70 -6.41
N ASN A 214 -8.89 -14.19 -5.18
CA ASN A 214 -9.92 -14.33 -4.17
C ASN A 214 -10.56 -12.98 -3.83
N PRO A 215 -11.87 -12.77 -4.08
CA PRO A 215 -12.53 -11.49 -3.84
C PRO A 215 -12.64 -11.14 -2.34
N TYR A 216 -12.42 -12.11 -1.45
CA TYR A 216 -12.42 -11.90 0.00
C TYR A 216 -11.04 -11.63 0.57
N PHE A 217 -9.98 -11.77 -0.23
CA PHE A 217 -8.64 -11.32 0.10
C PHE A 217 -8.47 -9.88 -0.36
N ARG A 218 -8.24 -8.98 0.59
CA ARG A 218 -8.11 -7.55 0.33
C ARG A 218 -6.75 -7.07 0.77
N LEU A 219 -6.17 -6.16 0.01
CA LEU A 219 -4.97 -5.45 0.41
C LEU A 219 -5.34 -4.02 0.80
N GLY A 220 -4.71 -3.53 1.85
CA GLY A 220 -4.91 -2.21 2.41
C GLY A 220 -3.59 -1.48 2.59
N TYR A 221 -3.56 -0.22 2.18
CA TYR A 221 -2.46 0.70 2.44
C TYR A 221 -2.94 1.87 3.31
N ASN A 222 -2.07 2.31 4.20
CA ASN A 222 -2.27 3.50 5.02
C ASN A 222 -1.06 4.40 4.81
N SER A 223 -1.26 5.68 4.48
CA SER A 223 -0.19 6.67 4.50
C SER A 223 0.15 7.07 5.94
N LEU A 224 1.31 7.71 6.16
CA LEU A 224 1.50 8.46 7.41
C LEU A 224 0.44 9.58 7.46
N GLY A 225 -0.08 9.89 8.65
CA GLY A 225 -1.25 10.77 8.82
C GLY A 225 -2.61 10.07 8.64
N ALA A 226 -2.64 8.88 8.02
CA ALA A 226 -3.84 8.07 7.82
C ALA A 226 -3.73 6.70 8.54
N PHE A 227 -3.20 6.72 9.76
CA PHE A 227 -3.08 5.59 10.68
C PHE A 227 -2.12 4.46 10.30
N ALA A 228 -1.20 4.68 9.37
CA ALA A 228 0.05 3.92 9.36
C ALA A 228 0.74 4.05 10.74
N THR A 229 1.47 3.02 11.16
CA THR A 229 2.22 3.03 12.43
C THR A 229 3.69 2.66 12.30
N ILE A 230 4.14 2.33 11.10
CA ILE A 230 5.55 2.02 10.80
C ILE A 230 5.94 2.82 9.56
N ASN A 231 7.10 3.49 9.60
CA ASN A 231 7.66 4.18 8.44
C ASN A 231 8.65 3.26 7.69
N HIS A 232 8.13 2.19 7.13
CA HIS A 232 8.80 1.27 6.22
C HIS A 232 7.68 0.73 5.34
N LEU A 233 7.79 0.92 4.02
CA LEU A 233 6.77 0.58 3.04
C LEU A 233 6.19 -0.82 3.28
N HIS A 234 4.89 -0.87 3.53
CA HIS A 234 4.15 -2.11 3.65
C HIS A 234 2.69 -1.92 3.26
N PHE A 235 2.13 -2.99 2.71
CA PHE A 235 0.70 -3.21 2.56
C PHE A 235 0.26 -4.24 3.60
N GLN A 236 -0.98 -4.16 4.03
CA GLN A 236 -1.62 -5.15 4.90
C GLN A 236 -2.59 -5.95 4.05
N ALA A 237 -2.77 -7.23 4.35
CA ALA A 237 -3.79 -8.04 3.67
C ALA A 237 -4.41 -9.04 4.63
N TYR A 238 -5.68 -9.37 4.46
CA TYR A 238 -6.33 -10.48 5.17
C TYR A 238 -7.55 -10.98 4.41
N TYR A 239 -8.09 -12.11 4.87
CA TYR A 239 -9.30 -12.73 4.34
C TYR A 239 -10.49 -12.37 5.21
N LEU A 240 -11.55 -11.82 4.63
CA LEU A 240 -12.85 -11.73 5.29
C LEU A 240 -13.95 -12.08 4.31
N ALA A 241 -14.62 -13.21 4.56
CA ALA A 241 -15.66 -13.79 3.71
C ALA A 241 -17.00 -13.03 3.75
N VAL A 242 -16.94 -11.70 3.80
CA VAL A 242 -18.07 -10.78 3.76
C VAL A 242 -17.69 -9.60 2.85
N PRO A 243 -18.57 -9.14 1.94
CA PRO A 243 -18.35 -7.91 1.20
C PRO A 243 -18.26 -6.71 2.15
N PHE A 244 -17.24 -5.87 1.98
CA PHE A 244 -17.12 -4.64 2.73
C PHE A 244 -18.21 -3.65 2.31
N PRO A 245 -18.77 -2.86 3.24
CA PRO A 245 -19.74 -1.82 2.92
C PRO A 245 -19.34 -0.90 1.77
N ILE A 246 -18.07 -0.49 1.71
CA ILE A 246 -17.57 0.38 0.64
C ILE A 246 -17.66 -0.28 -0.75
N GLU A 247 -17.50 -1.60 -0.82
CA GLU A 247 -17.58 -2.35 -2.08
C GLU A 247 -19.00 -2.35 -2.66
N LYS A 248 -20.00 -2.22 -1.79
CA LYS A 248 -21.42 -2.14 -2.16
C LYS A 248 -21.88 -0.71 -2.43
N ALA A 249 -21.06 0.29 -2.09
CA ALA A 249 -21.42 1.68 -2.28
C ALA A 249 -21.59 1.99 -3.78
N PRO A 250 -22.68 2.67 -4.18
CA PRO A 250 -22.85 3.08 -5.57
C PRO A 250 -21.73 4.04 -5.98
N THR A 251 -21.39 4.03 -7.26
CA THR A 251 -20.38 4.92 -7.82
C THR A 251 -20.98 5.77 -8.94
N ARG A 252 -20.42 6.97 -9.15
CA ARG A 252 -20.73 7.82 -10.29
C ARG A 252 -19.46 8.04 -11.10
N LYS A 253 -19.43 7.52 -12.33
CA LYS A 253 -18.33 7.74 -13.27
C LYS A 253 -18.04 9.23 -13.42
N ILE A 254 -16.76 9.60 -13.30
CA ILE A 254 -16.26 10.95 -13.56
C ILE A 254 -15.72 10.99 -14.99
N THR A 255 -14.79 10.10 -15.32
CA THR A 255 -14.12 10.05 -16.62
C THR A 255 -13.59 8.66 -16.94
N ASP A 256 -13.30 8.42 -18.22
CA ASP A 256 -12.30 7.44 -18.63
C ASP A 256 -10.94 8.12 -18.65
N PHE A 257 -9.92 7.43 -18.17
CA PHE A 257 -8.53 7.83 -18.19
C PHE A 257 -7.75 6.95 -19.17
N ASN A 258 -6.54 7.38 -19.52
CA ASN A 258 -5.69 6.65 -20.45
C ASN A 258 -5.45 5.21 -20.01
N GLY A 259 -5.21 4.33 -20.99
CA GLY A 259 -5.10 2.90 -20.75
C GLY A 259 -6.43 2.21 -20.43
N GLY A 260 -7.58 2.88 -20.60
CA GLY A 260 -8.90 2.27 -20.39
C GLY A 260 -9.35 2.19 -18.92
N VAL A 261 -8.72 2.97 -18.03
CA VAL A 261 -9.07 3.02 -16.61
C VAL A 261 -10.28 3.94 -16.40
N VAL A 262 -11.32 3.44 -15.76
CA VAL A 262 -12.51 4.21 -15.37
C VAL A 262 -12.31 4.77 -13.97
N ILE A 263 -12.46 6.09 -13.83
CA ILE A 263 -12.39 6.77 -12.53
C ILE A 263 -13.79 7.23 -12.14
N SER A 264 -14.24 6.80 -10.97
CA SER A 264 -15.57 7.09 -10.44
C SER A 264 -15.50 7.68 -9.03
N GLU A 265 -16.51 8.46 -8.66
CA GLU A 265 -16.72 8.96 -7.31
C GLU A 265 -17.61 8.00 -6.51
N ILE A 266 -17.25 7.73 -5.25
CA ILE A 266 -18.11 6.96 -4.33
C ILE A 266 -19.32 7.80 -3.93
N ARG A 267 -20.51 7.19 -3.94
CA ARG A 267 -21.79 7.81 -3.55
C ARG A 267 -22.42 7.05 -2.39
N ASN A 268 -23.25 7.75 -1.62
CA ASN A 268 -23.99 7.20 -0.47
C ASN A 268 -23.08 6.40 0.48
N TYR A 269 -21.92 6.95 0.82
CA TYR A 269 -20.99 6.35 1.77
C TYR A 269 -20.41 7.48 2.64
N PRO A 270 -20.08 7.26 3.93
CA PRO A 270 -19.70 8.35 4.82
C PRO A 270 -18.32 8.94 4.48
N VAL A 271 -17.46 8.17 3.78
CA VAL A 271 -16.14 8.61 3.35
C VAL A 271 -16.16 8.89 1.84
N ARG A 272 -15.78 10.12 1.46
CA ARG A 272 -15.58 10.48 0.05
C ARG A 272 -14.30 9.86 -0.48
N GLY A 273 -14.35 9.40 -1.72
CA GLY A 273 -13.20 8.78 -2.35
C GLY A 273 -13.43 8.51 -3.83
N LEU A 274 -12.35 8.09 -4.47
CA LEU A 274 -12.32 7.70 -5.87
C LEU A 274 -12.22 6.18 -5.99
N VAL A 275 -12.81 5.63 -7.04
CA VAL A 275 -12.75 4.22 -7.42
C VAL A 275 -12.13 4.13 -8.80
N PHE A 276 -11.12 3.30 -8.93
CA PHE A 276 -10.40 3.01 -10.17
C PHE A 276 -10.67 1.56 -10.56
N GLU A 277 -11.15 1.36 -11.78
CA GLU A 277 -11.54 0.06 -12.34
C GLU A 277 -11.15 -0.01 -13.82
N GLY A 278 -10.97 -1.21 -14.36
CA GLY A 278 -10.60 -1.40 -15.77
C GLY A 278 -9.11 -1.28 -16.02
N GLY A 279 -8.73 -0.72 -17.16
CA GLY A 279 -7.37 -0.82 -17.70
C GLY A 279 -7.26 -1.90 -18.79
N TYR A 280 -6.41 -1.69 -19.80
CA TYR A 280 -6.03 -2.73 -20.77
C TYR A 280 -5.06 -3.74 -20.15
N SER A 281 -4.28 -3.26 -19.19
CA SER A 281 -3.36 -4.03 -18.36
C SER A 281 -3.51 -3.67 -16.88
N LEU A 282 -2.96 -4.53 -16.01
CA LEU A 282 -2.87 -4.23 -14.57
C LEU A 282 -1.94 -3.04 -14.31
N GLU A 283 -0.98 -2.80 -15.20
CA GLU A 283 -0.04 -1.68 -15.14
C GLU A 283 -0.76 -0.34 -15.39
N ASP A 284 -1.73 -0.29 -16.29
CA ASP A 284 -2.56 0.92 -16.51
C ASP A 284 -3.32 1.30 -15.24
N LEU A 285 -4.00 0.32 -14.62
CA LEU A 285 -4.70 0.53 -13.36
C LEU A 285 -3.74 0.92 -12.23
N SER A 286 -2.59 0.25 -12.15
CA SER A 286 -1.54 0.55 -11.19
C SER A 286 -1.12 2.00 -11.29
N ASN A 287 -0.65 2.42 -12.47
CA ASN A 287 -0.09 3.74 -12.71
C ASN A 287 -1.12 4.84 -12.40
N ALA A 288 -2.37 4.71 -12.87
CA ALA A 288 -3.41 5.68 -12.59
C ALA A 288 -3.63 5.88 -11.07
N VAL A 289 -3.61 4.79 -10.29
CA VAL A 289 -3.76 4.87 -8.84
C VAL A 289 -2.49 5.37 -8.15
N SER A 290 -1.32 4.85 -8.48
CA SER A 290 -0.06 5.20 -7.83
C SER A 290 0.35 6.63 -8.13
N ASP A 291 0.12 7.15 -9.34
CA ASP A 291 0.32 8.56 -9.68
C ASP A 291 -0.62 9.46 -8.87
N SER A 292 -1.88 9.03 -8.68
CA SER A 292 -2.84 9.72 -7.80
C SER A 292 -2.37 9.72 -6.34
N CYS A 293 -1.84 8.60 -5.85
CA CYS A 293 -1.28 8.48 -4.50
C CYS A 293 -0.02 9.35 -4.32
N MET A 294 0.83 9.43 -5.36
CA MET A 294 2.00 10.29 -5.41
C MET A 294 1.62 11.77 -5.34
N CYS A 295 0.60 12.19 -6.09
CA CYS A 295 0.04 13.54 -5.97
C CYS A 295 -0.41 13.85 -4.53
N LEU A 296 -1.14 12.94 -3.88
CA LEU A 296 -1.62 13.14 -2.50
C LEU A 296 -0.47 13.25 -1.49
N GLN A 297 0.50 12.33 -1.53
CA GLN A 297 1.62 12.35 -0.59
C GLN A 297 2.56 13.55 -0.78
N ASP A 298 2.77 14.01 -2.02
CA ASP A 298 3.59 15.19 -2.31
C ASP A 298 2.87 16.49 -1.87
N ASN A 299 1.53 16.49 -1.88
CA ASN A 299 0.70 17.58 -1.34
C ASN A 299 0.38 17.44 0.15
N ASN A 300 1.02 16.50 0.86
CA ASN A 300 0.82 16.23 2.28
C ASN A 300 -0.64 15.94 2.68
N ILE A 301 -1.42 15.30 1.80
CA ILE A 301 -2.78 14.87 2.07
C ILE A 301 -2.76 13.41 2.53
N PRO A 302 -3.18 13.09 3.76
CA PRO A 302 -3.25 11.70 4.22
C PRO A 302 -4.31 10.90 3.46
N TYR A 303 -4.03 9.63 3.19
CA TYR A 303 -4.94 8.76 2.45
C TYR A 303 -4.76 7.28 2.79
N ASN A 304 -5.77 6.51 2.42
CA ASN A 304 -5.77 5.07 2.46
C ASN A 304 -6.11 4.51 1.08
N VAL A 305 -5.66 3.29 0.82
CA VAL A 305 -6.00 2.57 -0.41
C VAL A 305 -6.52 1.20 -0.07
N LEU A 306 -7.69 0.83 -0.58
CA LEU A 306 -8.20 -0.54 -0.55
C LEU A 306 -8.13 -1.14 -1.96
N ILE A 307 -7.40 -2.24 -2.09
CA ILE A 307 -7.39 -3.08 -3.29
C ILE A 307 -8.34 -4.24 -3.03
N SER A 308 -9.32 -4.41 -3.92
CA SER A 308 -10.42 -5.36 -3.82
C SER A 308 -10.65 -6.10 -5.13
N ASP A 309 -11.57 -7.07 -5.10
CA ASP A 309 -12.02 -7.82 -6.29
C ASP A 309 -10.85 -8.42 -7.10
N SER A 310 -9.92 -9.06 -6.38
CA SER A 310 -8.72 -9.68 -6.95
C SER A 310 -7.84 -8.70 -7.73
N GLY A 311 -7.71 -7.47 -7.25
CA GLY A 311 -6.87 -6.44 -7.85
C GLY A 311 -7.54 -5.62 -8.96
N ARG A 312 -8.81 -5.90 -9.29
CA ARG A 312 -9.52 -5.24 -10.40
C ARG A 312 -10.20 -3.93 -10.01
N ARG A 313 -10.35 -3.69 -8.71
CA ARG A 313 -11.05 -2.51 -8.19
C ARG A 313 -10.28 -1.92 -7.02
N VAL A 314 -9.94 -0.64 -7.14
CA VAL A 314 -9.13 0.08 -6.16
C VAL A 314 -9.84 1.33 -5.67
N PHE A 315 -9.93 1.49 -4.35
CA PHE A 315 -10.49 2.66 -3.69
C PHE A 315 -9.39 3.54 -3.14
N LEU A 316 -9.36 4.81 -3.53
CA LEU A 316 -8.47 5.83 -3.00
C LEU A 316 -9.26 6.78 -2.11
N LEU A 317 -8.87 6.85 -0.83
CA LEU A 317 -9.64 7.50 0.24
C LEU A 317 -8.79 8.56 0.94
N PRO A 318 -8.76 9.81 0.44
CA PRO A 318 -8.20 10.93 1.19
C PRO A 318 -8.95 11.13 2.51
N GLN A 319 -8.24 11.38 3.62
CA GLN A 319 -8.84 11.58 4.93
C GLN A 319 -8.15 12.68 5.75
N CYS A 320 -8.86 13.22 6.74
CA CYS A 320 -8.36 14.28 7.62
C CYS A 320 -8.57 14.00 9.12
N TYR A 321 -8.85 12.76 9.53
CA TYR A 321 -9.23 12.48 10.91
C TYR A 321 -8.13 12.81 11.92
N ALA A 322 -6.87 12.44 11.64
CA ALA A 322 -5.75 12.73 12.54
C ALA A 322 -5.49 14.24 12.71
N GLU A 323 -5.71 15.02 11.65
CA GLU A 323 -5.64 16.49 11.66
C GLU A 323 -6.76 17.07 12.53
N LYS A 324 -8.01 16.66 12.31
CA LYS A 324 -9.16 17.06 13.14
C LYS A 324 -8.96 16.72 14.61
N GLN A 325 -8.39 15.55 14.92
CA GLN A 325 -8.05 15.16 16.29
C GLN A 325 -7.03 16.14 16.90
N ALA A 326 -6.00 16.52 16.15
CA ALA A 326 -4.98 17.46 16.60
C ALA A 326 -5.53 18.89 16.81
N LEU A 327 -6.53 19.29 16.00
CA LEU A 327 -7.23 20.57 16.12
C LEU A 327 -8.33 20.57 17.20
N GLY A 328 -8.65 19.42 17.79
CA GLY A 328 -9.71 19.29 18.80
C GLY A 328 -11.13 19.37 18.23
N GLU A 329 -11.29 19.10 16.93
CA GLU A 329 -12.56 19.17 16.20
C GLU A 329 -13.38 17.87 16.34
N VAL A 330 -12.73 16.77 16.75
CA VAL A 330 -13.40 15.48 16.99
C VAL A 330 -14.06 15.48 18.36
N SER A 331 -15.33 15.06 18.43
CA SER A 331 -16.07 15.00 19.68
C SER A 331 -15.46 14.03 20.70
N ALA A 332 -15.58 14.36 21.99
CA ALA A 332 -15.09 13.52 23.07
C ALA A 332 -15.67 12.10 23.05
N GLU A 333 -16.93 11.96 22.64
CA GLU A 333 -17.60 10.66 22.49
C GLU A 333 -16.90 9.77 21.46
N LEU A 334 -16.53 10.33 20.29
CA LEU A 334 -15.83 9.56 19.25
C LEU A 334 -14.39 9.25 19.66
N LEU A 335 -13.71 10.16 20.35
CA LEU A 335 -12.38 9.91 20.90
C LEU A 335 -12.38 8.77 21.93
N ASP A 336 -13.44 8.66 22.73
CA ASP A 336 -13.59 7.64 23.77
C ASP A 336 -13.76 6.22 23.20
N THR A 337 -14.30 6.08 21.98
CA THR A 337 -14.31 4.79 21.25
C THR A 337 -12.90 4.27 20.96
N GLN A 338 -11.92 5.19 20.93
CA GLN A 338 -10.53 4.94 20.58
C GLN A 338 -10.35 4.29 19.20
N VAL A 339 -11.36 4.30 18.32
CA VAL A 339 -11.23 3.71 16.99
C VAL A 339 -10.26 4.57 16.18
N ASN A 340 -9.29 3.90 15.55
CA ASN A 340 -8.37 4.53 14.62
C ASN A 340 -8.84 4.17 13.22
N PRO A 341 -9.42 5.11 12.45
CA PRO A 341 -10.01 4.82 11.15
C PRO A 341 -8.92 4.64 10.08
N ALA A 342 -8.28 3.48 10.09
CA ALA A 342 -7.38 3.05 9.03
C ALA A 342 -8.21 2.44 7.88
N VAL A 343 -7.51 1.93 6.87
CA VAL A 343 -8.12 1.37 5.65
C VAL A 343 -9.23 0.36 5.93
N TRP A 344 -9.13 -0.45 6.98
CA TRP A 344 -10.13 -1.47 7.30
C TRP A 344 -11.42 -0.85 7.82
N GLU A 345 -11.32 0.07 8.79
CA GLU A 345 -12.48 0.74 9.38
C GLU A 345 -13.19 1.63 8.36
N ILE A 346 -12.45 2.44 7.60
CA ILE A 346 -13.05 3.32 6.59
C ILE A 346 -13.68 2.55 5.44
N SER A 347 -13.29 1.29 5.23
CA SER A 347 -13.91 0.42 4.23
C SER A 347 -15.14 -0.31 4.79
N GLY A 348 -15.34 -0.24 6.11
CA GLY A 348 -16.52 -0.73 6.81
C GLY A 348 -16.31 -2.01 7.63
N HIS A 349 -15.06 -2.41 7.86
CA HIS A 349 -14.70 -3.38 8.90
C HIS A 349 -14.28 -2.65 10.18
N MET A 350 -15.24 -2.43 11.07
CA MET A 350 -15.10 -1.70 12.32
C MET A 350 -14.44 -2.57 13.41
N VAL A 351 -13.14 -2.36 13.64
CA VAL A 351 -12.39 -3.02 14.72
C VAL A 351 -12.58 -2.24 16.03
N LEU A 352 -13.50 -2.73 16.86
CA LEU A 352 -13.92 -2.11 18.11
C LEU A 352 -13.09 -2.63 19.29
N LYS A 353 -12.80 -1.74 20.24
CA LYS A 353 -11.87 -2.02 21.35
C LYS A 353 -12.56 -2.32 22.67
N ARG A 354 -13.85 -1.99 22.80
CA ARG A 354 -14.63 -2.13 24.03
C ARG A 354 -15.87 -2.96 23.76
N LYS A 355 -16.21 -3.85 24.69
CA LYS A 355 -17.42 -4.67 24.60
C LYS A 355 -18.69 -3.82 24.48
N GLU A 356 -18.76 -2.69 25.18
CA GLU A 356 -19.90 -1.77 25.12
C GLU A 356 -20.13 -1.19 23.71
N ASP A 357 -19.06 -0.78 23.02
CA ASP A 357 -19.15 -0.26 21.65
C ASP A 357 -19.57 -1.36 20.67
N PHE A 358 -19.08 -2.59 20.89
CA PHE A 358 -19.43 -3.75 20.06
C PHE A 358 -20.89 -4.15 20.25
N ASP A 359 -21.35 -4.29 21.49
CA ASP A 359 -22.72 -4.69 21.79
C ASP A 359 -23.71 -3.62 21.29
N GLY A 360 -23.39 -2.35 21.47
CA GLY A 360 -24.16 -1.19 21.00
C GLY A 360 -23.88 -0.74 19.56
N ALA A 361 -23.13 -1.52 18.77
CA ALA A 361 -22.76 -1.13 17.41
C ALA A 361 -23.99 -0.99 16.50
N THR A 362 -24.11 0.16 15.82
CA THR A 362 -25.17 0.48 14.86
C THR A 362 -24.57 1.11 13.61
N GLU A 363 -25.28 1.06 12.48
CA GLU A 363 -24.82 1.74 11.27
C GLU A 363 -24.71 3.25 11.47
N ALA A 364 -25.61 3.85 12.26
CA ALA A 364 -25.54 5.27 12.61
C ALA A 364 -24.25 5.62 13.36
N ASN A 365 -23.80 4.76 14.28
CA ASN A 365 -22.54 4.95 15.00
C ASN A 365 -21.34 4.85 14.06
N ALA A 366 -21.29 3.82 13.20
CA ALA A 366 -20.23 3.67 12.21
C ALA A 366 -20.20 4.85 11.23
N TRP A 367 -21.36 5.24 10.70
CA TRP A 367 -21.51 6.37 9.79
C TRP A 367 -21.00 7.66 10.40
N ARG A 368 -21.41 7.96 11.64
CA ARG A 368 -21.01 9.18 12.35
C ARG A 368 -19.50 9.23 12.54
N LEU A 369 -18.87 8.13 12.94
CA LEU A 369 -17.41 8.07 13.07
C LEU A 369 -16.73 8.29 11.71
N LEU A 370 -17.15 7.57 10.68
CA LEU A 370 -16.52 7.63 9.36
C LEU A 370 -16.76 8.98 8.65
N ALA A 371 -17.87 9.66 8.92
CA ALA A 371 -18.13 11.00 8.41
C ALA A 371 -17.11 12.02 8.94
N GLU A 372 -16.58 11.83 10.15
CA GLU A 372 -15.48 12.66 10.67
C GLU A 372 -14.17 12.44 9.93
N VAL A 373 -13.99 11.28 9.32
CA VAL A 373 -12.79 10.91 8.58
C VAL A 373 -12.75 11.56 7.21
N SER A 374 -13.93 11.70 6.58
CA SER A 374 -14.08 12.28 5.25
C SER A 374 -13.61 13.72 5.20
N LEU A 375 -13.01 14.09 4.06
CA LEU A 375 -12.90 15.48 3.65
C LEU A 375 -14.29 16.10 3.48
N SER A 376 -14.37 17.44 3.63
CA SER A 376 -15.55 18.19 3.19
C SER A 376 -15.75 18.02 1.68
N GLU A 377 -16.95 18.36 1.19
CA GLU A 377 -17.22 18.25 -0.24
C GLU A 377 -16.34 19.17 -1.07
N GLU A 378 -16.16 20.42 -0.62
CA GLU A 378 -15.32 21.42 -1.28
C GLU A 378 -13.86 20.95 -1.31
N ARG A 379 -13.34 20.50 -0.17
CA ARG A 379 -11.96 20.01 -0.09
C ARG A 379 -11.76 18.76 -0.91
N PHE A 380 -12.74 17.86 -0.97
CA PHE A 380 -12.66 16.67 -1.80
C PHE A 380 -12.65 17.03 -3.31
N GLN A 381 -13.42 18.03 -3.73
CA GLN A 381 -13.40 18.52 -5.11
C GLN A 381 -12.04 19.14 -5.47
N GLU A 382 -11.44 19.94 -4.58
CA GLU A 382 -10.09 20.48 -4.75
C GLU A 382 -9.05 19.36 -4.89
N VAL A 383 -9.09 18.38 -3.98
CA VAL A 383 -8.18 17.22 -3.99
C VAL A 383 -8.35 16.39 -5.27
N THR A 384 -9.58 16.21 -5.72
CA THR A 384 -9.87 15.50 -6.96
C THR A 384 -9.31 16.26 -8.17
N ALA A 385 -9.43 17.59 -8.20
CA ALA A 385 -8.89 18.42 -9.28
C ALA A 385 -7.36 18.33 -9.39
N ILE A 386 -6.63 18.41 -8.27
CA ILE A 386 -5.16 18.29 -8.29
C ILE A 386 -4.69 16.88 -8.68
N ILE A 387 -5.45 15.83 -8.33
CA ILE A 387 -5.17 14.46 -8.79
C ILE A 387 -5.27 14.42 -10.31
N PHE A 388 -6.37 14.91 -10.87
CA PHE A 388 -6.59 14.90 -12.32
C PHE A 388 -5.56 15.73 -13.09
N GLU A 389 -5.14 16.87 -12.55
CA GLU A 389 -4.05 17.66 -13.12
C GLU A 389 -2.74 16.87 -13.14
N ALA A 390 -2.36 16.26 -12.02
CA ALA A 390 -1.13 15.49 -11.89
C ALA A 390 -1.07 14.29 -12.85
N ILE A 391 -2.11 13.45 -12.87
CA ILE A 391 -2.12 12.26 -13.72
C ILE A 391 -2.21 12.62 -15.21
N SER A 392 -2.83 13.75 -15.57
CA SER A 392 -2.86 14.21 -16.97
C SER A 392 -1.49 14.74 -17.45
N CYS A 393 -0.69 15.34 -16.57
CA CYS A 393 0.65 15.84 -16.91
C CYS A 393 1.66 14.70 -17.13
N VAL A 394 1.62 13.65 -16.30
CA VAL A 394 2.49 12.46 -16.45
C VAL A 394 2.31 11.79 -17.82
N VAL A 395 1.09 11.79 -18.34
CA VAL A 395 0.78 11.30 -19.69
C VAL A 395 1.47 12.11 -20.78
N ILE A 396 1.51 13.45 -20.65
CA ILE A 396 2.12 14.31 -21.67
C ILE A 396 3.63 14.09 -21.69
N GLU A 397 4.26 13.97 -20.52
CA GLU A 397 5.70 13.72 -20.43
C GLU A 397 6.08 12.36 -21.05
N THR A 398 5.30 11.30 -20.78
CA THR A 398 5.55 9.95 -21.34
C THR A 398 5.26 9.82 -22.83
N THR A 399 4.33 10.60 -23.40
CA THR A 399 4.03 10.61 -24.85
C THR A 399 4.93 11.54 -25.67
N SER A 400 5.76 12.36 -25.02
CA SER A 400 6.62 13.37 -25.67
C SER A 400 8.09 12.96 -25.83
N LEU A 401 8.47 11.75 -25.42
CA LEU A 401 9.79 11.19 -25.69
C LEU A 401 9.82 10.66 -27.14
N PRO A 402 10.71 11.16 -28.03
CA PRO A 402 10.83 10.63 -29.38
C PRO A 402 11.41 9.22 -29.34
N ASP A 403 10.79 8.28 -30.06
CA ASP A 403 11.38 6.99 -30.41
C ASP A 403 12.61 7.25 -31.28
N GLU A 404 13.81 7.20 -30.70
CA GLU A 404 15.05 7.03 -31.46
C GLU A 404 15.19 5.55 -31.80
N ASP A 405 14.54 5.09 -32.88
CA ASP A 405 14.95 3.90 -33.65
C ASP A 405 14.09 3.78 -34.92
N GLU A 406 14.37 4.61 -35.93
CA GLU A 406 14.16 4.21 -37.33
C GLU A 406 15.47 4.48 -38.10
N GLN A 407 16.22 3.39 -38.27
CA GLN A 407 17.41 3.30 -39.08
C GLN A 407 16.95 2.97 -40.51
N ASP A 408 16.75 4.00 -41.33
CA ASP A 408 16.43 3.83 -42.76
C ASP A 408 17.73 3.61 -43.56
N ASP A 409 17.93 2.37 -44.00
CA ASP A 409 18.90 1.96 -45.02
C ASP A 409 18.46 2.46 -46.41
N VAL A 410 19.24 3.36 -47.02
CA VAL A 410 19.29 3.51 -48.48
C VAL A 410 20.72 3.84 -48.94
N GLU A 411 21.42 2.83 -49.47
CA GLU A 411 22.54 3.02 -50.40
C GLU A 411 21.98 3.25 -51.83
N ASP A 412 22.42 4.29 -52.54
CA ASP A 412 23.41 4.16 -53.64
C ASP A 412 23.67 5.49 -54.41
N VAL A 413 24.96 5.73 -54.72
CA VAL A 413 25.64 6.52 -55.80
C VAL A 413 24.93 7.71 -56.52
N ASP A 414 25.55 8.87 -56.84
CA ASP A 414 26.83 9.09 -57.53
C ASP A 414 27.18 10.61 -57.67
N ALA A 415 28.48 10.91 -57.89
CA ALA A 415 29.07 12.05 -58.64
C ALA A 415 29.02 13.54 -58.17
N LEU A 416 30.21 14.03 -57.76
CA LEU A 416 30.95 15.25 -58.20
C LEU A 416 30.19 16.56 -58.55
N ASN A 417 30.44 17.67 -57.84
CA ASN A 417 31.14 18.85 -58.42
C ASN A 417 31.48 19.98 -57.42
N ASN A 418 32.56 20.69 -57.77
CA ASN A 418 33.14 21.90 -57.17
C ASN A 418 32.18 23.11 -57.12
N GLY A 419 32.39 24.02 -56.16
CA GLY A 419 31.87 25.38 -56.27
C GLY A 419 32.06 26.26 -55.03
N SER A 420 33.15 27.03 -55.02
CA SER A 420 33.41 28.15 -54.11
C SER A 420 32.32 29.24 -54.19
N HIS A 421 31.94 29.86 -53.06
CA HIS A 421 31.67 31.29 -53.03
C HIS A 421 31.90 31.90 -51.62
N GLN A 422 32.66 32.99 -51.63
CA GLN A 422 33.07 33.83 -50.51
C GLN A 422 32.01 34.88 -50.10
N ALA A 423 32.16 35.32 -48.84
CA ALA A 423 32.02 36.70 -48.31
C ALA A 423 30.60 37.20 -47.94
N ALA A 424 30.36 38.00 -46.88
CA ALA A 424 31.18 38.83 -45.97
C ALA A 424 30.47 38.94 -44.58
N ILE A 425 31.13 38.97 -43.42
CA ILE A 425 31.61 40.14 -42.60
C ILE A 425 30.65 41.36 -42.68
N VAL A 426 30.04 41.90 -41.60
CA VAL A 426 30.56 42.81 -40.53
C VAL A 426 29.47 42.89 -39.43
N ALA A 427 29.71 42.47 -38.18
CA ALA A 427 30.18 43.21 -36.98
C ALA A 427 29.27 44.34 -36.43
N GLY A 428 28.91 44.23 -35.15
CA GLY A 428 28.37 45.30 -34.31
C GLY A 428 28.13 44.81 -32.87
N LYS A 429 29.03 45.20 -31.96
CA LYS A 429 29.11 44.83 -30.53
C LYS A 429 28.48 45.90 -29.62
N GLN A 430 28.12 45.48 -28.41
CA GLN A 430 27.99 46.25 -27.14
C GLN A 430 26.77 47.20 -27.06
N GLU A 431 26.07 47.40 -25.95
CA GLU A 431 26.28 47.14 -24.51
C GLU A 431 24.88 47.22 -23.84
N CYS A 432 24.53 46.34 -22.89
CA CYS A 432 24.50 46.60 -21.44
C CYS A 432 23.37 47.54 -20.96
N LEU A 433 22.43 47.02 -20.15
CA LEU A 433 22.25 47.44 -18.76
C LEU A 433 21.06 46.73 -18.10
N VAL A 434 21.38 46.23 -16.90
CA VAL A 434 20.52 45.72 -15.83
C VAL A 434 19.61 46.82 -15.31
N GLN A 435 18.40 46.49 -14.85
CA GLN A 435 17.83 47.08 -13.63
C GLN A 435 16.70 46.22 -13.02
N HIS A 436 16.97 45.83 -11.77
CA HIS A 436 16.13 45.41 -10.64
C HIS A 436 15.23 44.18 -10.72
#